data_AF-A0A7X8WQK0-F1
#
_entry.id   AF-A0A7X8WQK0-F1
#
_cell.length_a   1.000
_cell.length_b   1.000
_cell.length_c   1.000
_cell.angle_alpha   90.00
_cell.angle_beta   90.00
_cell.angle_gamma   90.00
#
_symmetry.space_group_name_H-M   'P 1'
#
loop_
_entity.id
_entity.type
_entity.pdbx_description
1 polymer ?
#
loop_
_entity_poly.entity_id
_entity_poly.type
_entity_poly.pdbx_seq_one_letter_code
_entity_poly.pdbx_strand_id
1 'polypeptide(L)' 'MYKLIEGGVTAAKGYQAGGIACGIKKRKKDLALIYSEAPCTFAGSFTTNLVQAAPVIWDRQVVETSPTVPCVLINS' A
#
# COMPACT_ATOMS: atom_id res chain seq x y z
N MET A 1 -8.36 26.75 -3.96
CA MET A 1 -7.37 26.62 -5.04
C MET A 1 -6.35 25.58 -4.59
N TYR A 2 -6.13 24.50 -5.34
CA TYR A 2 -5.15 23.47 -4.97
C TYR A 2 -3.88 23.61 -5.82
N LYS A 3 -2.75 23.15 -5.31
CA LYS A 3 -1.46 23.13 -6.02
C LYS A 3 -1.13 21.68 -6.37
N LEU A 4 -0.82 21.42 -7.64
CA LEU A 4 -0.30 20.12 -8.05
C LEU A 4 1.16 19.99 -7.58
N ILE A 5 1.50 18.87 -6.95
CA ILE A 5 2.86 18.52 -6.57
C ILE A 5 3.29 17.38 -7.48
N GLU A 6 4.41 17.55 -8.19
CA GLU A 6 5.00 16.50 -9.01
C GLU A 6 5.62 15.40 -8.13
N GLY A 7 5.49 14.14 -8.56
CA GLY A 7 6.02 12.98 -7.86
C GLY A 7 5.00 11.85 -7.69
N GLY A 8 5.37 10.84 -6.90
CA GLY A 8 4.51 9.72 -6.54
C GLY A 8 4.15 9.74 -5.07
N VAL A 9 3.95 8.56 -4.49
CA VAL A 9 3.62 8.38 -3.06
C VAL A 9 4.67 8.97 -2.10
N THR A 10 5.91 9.17 -2.57
CA THR A 10 7.00 9.78 -1.79
C THR A 10 7.10 11.30 -1.93
N ALA A 11 6.18 11.96 -2.65
CA ALA A 11 6.13 13.42 -2.72
C ALA A 11 5.71 14.03 -1.37
N ALA A 12 4.91 13.30 -0.60
CA ALA A 12 4.58 13.65 0.78
C ALA A 12 5.78 13.36 1.70
N LYS A 13 6.06 14.29 2.61
CA LYS A 13 7.12 14.12 3.61
C LYS A 13 6.80 12.97 4.56
N GLY A 14 7.82 12.23 4.99
CA GLY A 14 7.67 11.11 5.93
C GLY A 14 7.25 9.79 5.29
N TYR A 15 7.25 9.69 3.96
CA TYR A 15 6.95 8.46 3.23
C TYR A 15 8.15 7.99 2.41
N GLN A 16 8.43 6.69 2.51
CA GLN A 16 9.41 5.99 1.70
C GLN A 16 8.71 4.94 0.83
N ALA A 17 9.28 4.64 -0.33
CA ALA A 17 8.78 3.57 -1.18
C ALA A 17 9.93 2.83 -1.86
N GLY A 18 9.78 1.52 -1.97
CA GLY A 18 10.76 0.64 -2.60
C GLY A 18 10.07 -0.42 -3.44
N GLY A 19 10.77 -0.90 -4.47
CA GLY A 19 10.30 -2.02 -5.28
C GLY A 19 11.46 -2.86 -5.77
N ILE A 20 11.31 -4.17 -5.66
CA ILE A 20 12.34 -5.17 -5.97
C ILE A 20 11.79 -6.24 -6.91
N ALA A 21 12.70 -7.02 -7.51
CA ALA A 21 12.38 -8.29 -8.14
C ALA A 21 12.66 -9.41 -7.12
N CYS A 22 11.62 -9.90 -6.45
CA CYS A 22 11.69 -10.99 -5.47
C CYS A 22 11.59 -12.38 -6.11
N GLY A 23 11.25 -12.47 -7.41
CA GLY A 23 11.32 -13.71 -8.18
C GLY A 23 9.97 -14.37 -8.49
N ILE A 24 8.86 -13.71 -8.19
CA ILE A 24 7.51 -14.11 -8.63
C ILE A 24 7.41 -13.94 -10.16
N LYS A 25 7.96 -12.85 -10.69
CA LYS A 25 8.08 -12.58 -12.13
C LYS A 25 9.51 -12.79 -12.61
N LYS A 26 9.64 -13.30 -13.84
CA LYS A 26 10.96 -13.63 -14.43
C LYS A 26 11.87 -12.43 -14.69
N ARG A 27 11.33 -11.24 -15.00
CA ARG A 27 12.13 -10.11 -15.54
C ARG A 27 11.67 -8.72 -15.09
N LYS A 28 10.71 -8.63 -14.18
CA LYS A 28 10.14 -7.35 -13.72
C LYS A 28 10.13 -7.30 -12.21
N LYS A 29 10.21 -6.10 -11.64
CA LYS A 29 9.87 -5.88 -10.24
C LYS A 29 8.44 -6.36 -10.00
N ASP A 30 8.26 -7.06 -8.89
CA ASP A 30 7.07 -7.85 -8.58
C ASP A 30 6.70 -7.75 -7.09
N LEU A 31 7.47 -7.00 -6.31
CA LEU A 31 7.19 -6.65 -4.93
C LEU A 31 7.49 -5.18 -4.68
N ALA A 32 6.58 -4.49 -4.01
CA ALA A 32 6.69 -3.09 -3.63
C ALA A 32 6.26 -2.88 -2.17
N LEU A 33 6.88 -1.91 -1.51
CA LEU A 33 6.57 -1.47 -0.16
C LEU A 33 6.41 0.05 -0.16
N ILE A 34 5.36 0.53 0.51
CA ILE A 34 5.21 1.94 0.90
C ILE A 34 5.28 1.97 2.42
N TYR A 35 6.14 2.81 2.98
CA TYR A 35 6.42 2.89 4.41
C TYR A 35 6.24 4.31 4.92
N SER A 36 5.59 4.46 6.07
CA SER A 36 5.48 5.72 6.81
C SER A 36 6.53 5.75 7.92
N GLU A 37 7.34 6.81 7.96
CA GLU A 37 8.39 7.02 8.97
C GLU A 37 7.82 7.29 10.37
N ALA A 38 6.53 7.64 10.47
CA ALA A 38 5.81 7.87 11.72
C ALA A 38 4.43 7.20 11.69
N PRO A 39 3.76 7.01 12.84
CA PRO A 39 2.37 6.55 12.88
C PRO A 39 1.47 7.44 12.01
N CYS A 40 0.73 6.84 11.08
CA CYS A 40 -0.15 7.55 10.17
C CYS A 40 -1.59 7.04 10.27
N THR A 41 -2.53 7.95 10.05
CA THR A 41 -3.94 7.59 9.81
C THR A 41 -4.06 6.88 8.47
N PHE A 42 -4.99 5.95 8.39
CA PHE A 42 -5.20 5.13 7.20
C PHE A 42 -6.68 4.86 6.97
N ALA A 43 -7.05 4.60 5.73
CA ALA A 43 -8.39 4.20 5.32
C ALA A 43 -8.28 3.33 4.07
N GLY A 44 -9.23 2.40 3.89
CA GLY A 44 -9.26 1.50 2.74
C GLY A 44 -10.68 1.27 2.24
N SER A 45 -10.81 1.14 0.92
CA SER A 45 -12.02 0.65 0.28
C SER A 45 -11.68 -0.59 -0.52
N PHE A 46 -12.61 -1.54 -0.56
CA PHE A 46 -12.37 -2.88 -1.06
C PHE A 46 -13.39 -3.25 -2.14
N THR A 47 -13.05 -4.19 -3.01
CA THR A 47 -13.96 -4.64 -4.08
C THR A 47 -15.29 -5.16 -3.51
N THR A 48 -16.37 -4.85 -4.23
CA THR A 48 -17.73 -5.33 -3.96
C THR A 48 -18.05 -6.66 -4.65
N ASN A 49 -17.09 -7.23 -5.40
CA ASN A 49 -17.27 -8.54 -6.03
C ASN A 49 -17.50 -9.62 -4.95
N LEU A 50 -18.37 -10.58 -5.26
CA LEU A 50 -18.66 -11.75 -4.43
C LEU A 50 -17.42 -12.65 -4.24
N VAL A 51 -16.57 -12.74 -5.26
CA VAL A 51 -15.32 -13.50 -5.20
C VAL A 51 -14.17 -12.54 -4.82
N GLN A 52 -13.61 -12.75 -3.63
CA GLN A 52 -12.58 -11.89 -3.05
C GLN A 52 -11.28 -12.67 -2.87
N ALA A 53 -10.17 -12.04 -3.23
CA ALA A 53 -8.84 -12.60 -2.96
C ALA A 53 -8.54 -12.55 -1.45
N ALA A 54 -7.71 -13.47 -0.97
CA ALA A 54 -7.27 -13.51 0.43
C ALA A 54 -6.78 -12.14 0.98
N PRO A 55 -5.92 -11.36 0.28
CA PRO A 55 -5.46 -10.07 0.81
C PRO A 55 -6.59 -9.05 0.96
N VAL A 56 -7.63 -9.09 0.12
CA VAL A 56 -8.78 -8.18 0.25
C VAL A 56 -9.52 -8.42 1.57
N ILE A 57 -9.68 -9.68 1.96
CA ILE A 57 -10.37 -10.05 3.21
C ILE A 57 -9.50 -9.65 4.41
N TRP A 58 -8.20 -9.95 4.35
CA TRP A 58 -7.24 -9.61 5.40
C TRP A 58 -7.14 -8.09 5.60
N ASP A 59 -6.92 -7.33 4.54
CA ASP A 59 -6.74 -5.89 4.61
C ASP A 59 -7.99 -5.18 5.12
N ARG A 60 -9.19 -5.71 4.81
CA ARG A 60 -10.45 -5.22 5.38
C ARG A 60 -10.47 -5.37 6.90
N GLN A 61 -10.08 -6.54 7.42
CA GLN A 61 -9.97 -6.77 8.86
C GLN A 61 -8.92 -5.85 9.49
N VAL A 62 -7.78 -5.63 8.84
CA VAL A 62 -6.75 -4.69 9.29
C VAL A 62 -7.33 -3.28 9.42
N VAL A 63 -8.06 -2.79 8.41
CA VAL A 63 -8.74 -1.48 8.45
C VAL A 63 -9.76 -1.35 9.57
N GLU A 64 -10.49 -2.41 9.87
CA GLU A 64 -11.53 -2.39 10.91
C GLU A 64 -10.97 -2.47 12.33
N THR A 65 -9.82 -3.11 12.52
CA THR A 65 -9.34 -3.53 13.86
C THR A 65 -8.01 -2.92 14.28
N SER A 66 -7.17 -2.52 13.32
CA SER A 66 -5.82 -2.05 13.65
C SER A 66 -5.84 -0.59 14.06
N PRO A 67 -5.11 -0.19 15.11
CA PRO A 67 -5.01 1.21 15.51
C PRO A 67 -4.12 2.03 14.56
N THR A 68 -3.16 1.37 13.90
CA THR A 68 -2.19 2.00 12.99
C THR A 68 -1.73 1.01 11.93
N VAL A 69 -1.41 1.50 10.74
CA VAL A 69 -0.76 0.73 9.68
C VAL A 69 0.50 1.48 9.21
N PRO A 70 1.71 0.96 9.47
CA PRO A 70 2.95 1.67 9.13
C PRO A 70 3.37 1.47 7.67
N CYS A 71 2.79 0.51 6.96
CA CYS A 71 3.18 0.20 5.59
C CYS A 71 2.10 -0.51 4.78
N VAL A 72 2.24 -0.49 3.47
CA VAL A 72 1.48 -1.30 2.52
C VAL A 72 2.46 -2.10 1.67
N LEU A 73 2.30 -3.43 1.67
CA LEU A 73 3.08 -4.36 0.86
C LEU A 73 2.24 -4.83 -0.33
N ILE A 74 2.78 -4.72 -1.53
CA ILE A 74 2.08 -5.08 -2.78
C ILE A 74 2.97 -6.02 -3.57
N ASN A 75 2.42 -7.16 -4.03
CA ASN A 75 3.06 -7.98 -5.05
C ASN A 75 2.26 -7.96 -6.35
N SER A 76 2.88 -8.35 -7.48
CA SER A 76 2.21 -8.40 -8.78
C SER A 76 2.69 -9.52 -9.68
#